data_AF-A0A660V7Q2-F1
#
_entry.id   AF-A0A660V7Q2-F1
#
_cell.length_a   1.000
_cell.length_b   1.000
_cell.length_c   1.000
_cell.angle_alpha   90.00
_cell.angle_beta   90.00
_cell.angle_gamma   90.00
#
_symmetry.space_group_name_H-M   'P 1'
#
loop_
_entity.id
_entity.type
_entity.pdbx_description
1 polymer ?
#
loop_
_entity_poly.entity_id
_entity_poly.type
_entity_poly.pdbx_seq_one_letter_code
_entity_poly.pdbx_strand_id
1 'polypeptide(L)'
;MTLLTKRIDRERISCQSGVVKDVVCPECFRLCEWPKIYPQTTDRYHRTTRIYYAWCFRCGAGFIVDQFKRECRWVIHRYRKYQLKDHIPTLMGDWVLLNDLPKPAHIVIGPGGDFDTHIELKGAK
;
A
#
# COMPACT_ATOMS: atom_id res chain seq x y z
N MET A 1 -27.05 -46.77 -10.82
CA MET A 1 -26.25 -45.73 -11.50
C MET A 1 -25.91 -44.64 -10.49
N THR A 2 -24.63 -44.58 -10.14
CA THR A 2 -23.78 -43.39 -9.87
C THR A 2 -24.22 -42.32 -8.85
N LEU A 3 -23.52 -42.31 -7.71
CA LEU A 3 -23.26 -41.18 -6.81
C LEU A 3 -22.73 -39.95 -7.57
N LEU A 4 -23.15 -38.72 -7.22
CA LEU A 4 -22.26 -37.54 -7.22
C LEU A 4 -22.84 -36.39 -6.39
N THR A 5 -22.29 -36.30 -5.19
CA THR A 5 -22.00 -35.11 -4.39
C THR A 5 -22.00 -33.77 -5.14
N LYS A 6 -22.55 -32.73 -4.49
CA LYS A 6 -21.79 -31.51 -4.15
C LYS A 6 -22.52 -30.67 -3.10
N ARG A 7 -22.10 -30.85 -1.85
CA ARG A 7 -22.01 -29.75 -0.87
C ARG A 7 -21.20 -28.63 -1.51
N ILE A 8 -21.77 -27.43 -1.62
CA ILE A 8 -21.00 -26.18 -1.63
C ILE A 8 -21.77 -25.23 -0.71
N ASP A 9 -21.61 -25.45 0.59
CA ASP A 9 -21.68 -24.38 1.57
C ASP A 9 -20.28 -23.79 1.71
N ARG A 10 -20.25 -22.46 1.88
CA ARG A 10 -19.08 -21.60 2.17
C ARG A 10 -18.20 -21.40 0.93
N GLU A 11 -18.15 -20.25 0.28
CA GLU A 11 -18.04 -18.91 0.85
C GLU A 11 -18.82 -17.92 -0.03
N ARG A 12 -19.97 -17.44 0.46
CA ARG A 12 -20.48 -16.13 0.07
C ARG A 12 -19.40 -15.13 0.48
N ILE A 13 -18.56 -14.72 -0.46
CA ILE A 13 -17.75 -13.52 -0.30
C ILE A 13 -18.76 -12.39 -0.10
N SER A 14 -18.94 -11.96 1.16
CA SER A 14 -19.73 -10.80 1.49
C SER A 14 -18.98 -9.56 1.00
N CYS A 15 -19.11 -9.24 -0.29
CA CYS A 15 -18.70 -7.96 -0.88
C CYS A 15 -19.61 -6.82 -0.40
N GLN A 16 -19.67 -6.58 0.91
CA GLN A 16 -20.55 -5.55 1.50
C GLN A 16 -19.85 -4.55 2.41
N SER A 17 -18.52 -4.44 2.33
CA SER A 17 -17.88 -3.17 2.64
C SER A 17 -16.90 -2.86 1.52
N GLY A 18 -17.10 -1.74 0.82
CA GLY A 18 -16.11 -1.21 -0.12
C GLY A 18 -14.83 -0.73 0.58
N VAL A 19 -14.55 -1.22 1.78
CA VAL A 19 -13.47 -0.80 2.65
C VAL A 19 -12.34 -1.79 2.46
N VAL A 20 -11.16 -1.27 2.11
CA VAL A 20 -9.96 -2.11 1.98
C VAL A 20 -9.08 -1.90 3.22
N LYS A 21 -8.58 -3.01 3.76
CA LYS A 21 -7.69 -2.99 4.92
C LYS A 21 -6.46 -2.10 4.65
N ASP A 22 -6.06 -1.36 5.68
CA ASP A 22 -4.92 -0.45 5.68
C ASP A 22 -5.02 0.70 4.66
N VAL A 23 -6.22 1.00 4.17
CA VAL A 23 -6.49 2.19 3.35
C VAL A 23 -7.22 3.22 4.21
N VAL A 24 -6.49 4.20 4.71
CA VAL A 24 -6.95 5.17 5.70
C VAL A 24 -6.70 6.61 5.27
N CYS A 25 -7.56 7.53 5.65
CA CYS A 25 -7.32 8.95 5.47
C CYS A 25 -6.05 9.36 6.25
N PRO A 26 -5.05 10.01 5.61
CA PRO A 26 -3.82 10.41 6.27
C PRO A 26 -4.01 11.51 7.33
N GLU A 27 -5.14 12.22 7.31
CA GLU A 27 -5.43 13.29 8.30
C GLU A 27 -6.27 12.81 9.47
N CYS A 28 -7.28 11.97 9.17
CA CYS A 28 -8.26 11.52 10.17
C CYS A 28 -7.99 10.10 10.67
N PHE A 29 -7.06 9.37 10.06
CA PHE A 29 -6.69 7.97 10.33
C PHE A 29 -7.87 6.99 10.33
N ARG A 30 -8.98 7.36 9.70
CA ARG A 30 -10.15 6.49 9.51
C ARG A 30 -10.06 5.77 8.18
N LEU A 31 -10.60 4.56 8.13
CA LEU A 31 -10.71 3.79 6.90
C LEU A 31 -11.48 4.58 5.84
N CYS A 32 -10.97 4.56 4.61
CA CYS A 32 -11.66 5.15 3.48
C CYS A 32 -12.56 4.12 2.80
N GLU A 33 -13.72 4.58 2.37
CA GLU A 33 -14.69 3.78 1.62
C GLU A 33 -14.41 3.91 0.11
N TRP A 34 -14.58 2.80 -0.61
CA TRP A 34 -14.38 2.65 -2.05
C TRP A 34 -13.05 3.21 -2.60
N PRO A 35 -11.89 2.87 -2.02
CA PRO A 35 -10.63 3.32 -2.55
C PRO A 35 -10.31 2.65 -3.89
N LYS A 36 -9.67 3.38 -4.79
CA LYS A 36 -9.04 2.82 -5.99
C LYS A 36 -7.59 2.50 -5.70
N ILE A 37 -7.25 1.22 -5.67
CA ILE A 37 -5.89 0.73 -5.39
C ILE A 37 -5.22 0.36 -6.71
N TYR A 38 -4.02 0.87 -6.93
CA TYR A 38 -3.19 0.55 -8.09
C TYR A 38 -2.33 -0.68 -7.80
N PRO A 39 -1.90 -1.42 -8.85
CA PRO A 39 -1.05 -2.58 -8.68
C PRO A 39 0.19 -2.28 -7.83
N GLN A 40 0.53 -3.24 -6.97
CA GLN A 40 1.76 -3.15 -6.17
C GLN A 40 3.00 -3.27 -7.07
N THR A 41 4.06 -2.58 -6.68
CA THR A 41 5.37 -2.63 -7.32
C THR A 41 6.41 -2.99 -6.27
N THR A 42 7.49 -3.65 -6.69
CA THR A 42 8.65 -3.91 -5.84
C THR A 42 9.84 -3.23 -6.49
N ASP A 43 10.53 -2.38 -5.72
CA ASP A 43 11.71 -1.67 -6.23
C ASP A 43 12.99 -2.51 -6.15
N ARG A 44 14.10 -1.94 -6.63
CA ARG A 44 15.42 -2.60 -6.64
C ARG A 44 15.96 -2.95 -5.24
N TYR A 45 15.38 -2.40 -4.17
CA TYR A 45 15.78 -2.65 -2.79
C TYR A 45 14.79 -3.58 -2.08
N HIS A 46 14.00 -4.34 -2.84
CA HIS A 46 12.97 -5.26 -2.35
C HIS A 46 11.89 -4.59 -1.49
N ARG A 47 11.65 -3.28 -1.66
CA ARG A 47 10.57 -2.58 -0.96
C ARG A 47 9.30 -2.71 -1.79
N THR A 48 8.28 -3.34 -1.23
CA THR A 48 6.97 -3.42 -1.87
C THR A 48 6.19 -2.14 -1.59
N THR A 49 5.80 -1.43 -2.65
CA THR A 49 5.00 -0.20 -2.60
C THR A 49 3.68 -0.35 -3.32
N ARG A 50 2.68 0.45 -2.95
CA ARG A 50 1.42 0.59 -3.69
C ARG A 50 0.94 2.04 -3.61
N ILE A 51 0.14 2.43 -4.59
CA ILE A 51 -0.55 3.73 -4.59
C ILE A 51 -2.05 3.48 -4.47
N TYR A 52 -2.76 4.31 -3.69
CA TYR A 52 -4.21 4.35 -3.75
C TYR A 52 -4.74 5.77 -3.84
N TYR A 53 -5.93 5.88 -4.41
CA TYR A 53 -6.75 7.08 -4.45
C TYR A 53 -7.98 6.84 -3.59
N ALA A 54 -8.29 7.77 -2.70
CA ALA A 54 -9.45 7.66 -1.84
C ALA A 54 -10.07 9.03 -1.55
N TRP A 55 -11.38 9.06 -1.41
CA TRP A 55 -12.10 10.22 -0.88
C TRP A 55 -12.45 9.97 0.58
N CYS A 56 -12.12 10.92 1.47
CA CYS A 56 -12.52 10.84 2.86
C CYS A 56 -13.78 11.68 3.09
N PHE A 57 -14.91 11.00 3.31
CA PHE A 57 -16.20 11.67 3.61
C PHE A 57 -16.23 12.42 4.94
N ARG A 58 -15.24 12.21 5.82
CA ARG A 58 -15.15 12.91 7.11
C ARG A 58 -14.49 14.29 6.98
N CYS A 59 -13.35 14.38 6.29
CA CYS A 59 -12.64 15.65 6.09
C CYS A 59 -12.94 16.31 4.73
N GLY A 60 -13.73 15.67 3.88
CA GLY A 60 -14.17 16.22 2.59
C GLY A 60 -13.05 16.41 1.58
N ALA A 61 -11.98 15.61 1.66
CA ALA A 61 -10.82 15.73 0.79
C ALA A 61 -10.48 14.40 0.10
N GLY A 62 -9.98 14.51 -1.13
CA GLY A 62 -9.38 13.40 -1.86
C GLY A 62 -7.90 13.27 -1.52
N PHE A 63 -7.40 12.04 -1.51
CA PHE A 63 -6.00 11.73 -1.22
C PHE A 63 -5.42 10.78 -2.25
N ILE A 64 -4.22 11.10 -2.73
CA ILE A 64 -3.30 10.18 -3.38
C ILE A 64 -2.29 9.79 -2.33
N VAL A 65 -2.11 8.49 -2.11
CA VAL A 65 -1.28 7.99 -1.02
C VAL A 65 -0.35 6.91 -1.54
N ASP A 66 0.93 7.13 -1.29
CA ASP A 66 1.98 6.13 -1.51
C ASP A 66 2.17 5.35 -0.21
N GLN A 67 2.02 4.04 -0.28
CA GLN A 67 2.26 3.13 0.83
C GLN A 67 3.42 2.19 0.54
N PHE A 68 4.08 1.74 1.60
CA PHE A 68 5.05 0.65 1.56
C PHE A 68 4.68 -0.43 2.56
N LYS A 69 5.13 -1.65 2.29
CA LYS A 69 4.89 -2.80 3.17
C LYS A 69 5.98 -2.87 4.24
N ARG A 70 5.58 -2.93 5.51
CA ARG A 70 6.45 -3.15 6.68
C ARG A 70 5.78 -4.15 7.61
N GLU A 71 6.49 -5.21 7.99
CA GLU A 71 5.98 -6.22 8.95
C GLU A 71 4.56 -6.72 8.59
N CYS A 72 4.35 -7.02 7.30
CA CYS A 72 3.06 -7.45 6.73
C CYS A 72 1.90 -6.43 6.79
N ARG A 73 2.17 -5.17 7.11
CA ARG A 73 1.18 -4.07 7.10
C ARG A 73 1.55 -3.01 6.06
N TRP A 74 0.54 -2.30 5.56
CA TRP A 74 0.77 -1.13 4.71
C TRP A 74 0.91 0.12 5.56
N VAL A 75 2.02 0.82 5.37
CA VAL A 75 2.35 2.06 6.07
C VAL A 75 2.36 3.19 5.05
N ILE A 76 1.82 4.35 5.42
CA ILE A 76 1.81 5.52 4.54
C ILE A 76 3.22 6.11 4.49
N HIS A 77 3.84 6.12 3.32
CA HIS A 77 5.09 6.82 3.07
C HIS A 77 4.82 8.33 2.99
N ARG A 78 3.99 8.71 2.02
CA ARG A 78 3.63 10.10 1.73
C ARG A 78 2.25 10.20 1.12
N TYR A 79 1.65 11.37 1.16
CA TYR A 79 0.36 11.64 0.55
C TYR A 79 0.29 13.03 -0.09
N ARG A 80 -0.66 13.21 -1.01
CA ARG A 80 -1.01 14.51 -1.59
C ARG A 80 -2.52 14.64 -1.65
N LYS A 81 -3.04 15.83 -1.36
CA LYS A 81 -4.47 16.12 -1.45
C LYS A 81 -4.89 16.36 -2.90
N TYR A 82 -6.15 16.09 -3.18
CA TYR A 82 -6.82 16.57 -4.37
C TYR A 82 -8.26 16.96 -4.05
N GLN A 83 -8.82 17.85 -4.85
CA GLN A 83 -10.24 18.18 -4.89
C GLN A 83 -10.85 17.68 -6.19
N LEU A 84 -12.16 17.45 -6.19
CA LEU A 84 -12.90 17.17 -7.43
C LEU A 84 -13.52 18.50 -7.89
N LYS A 85 -13.04 19.01 -9.02
CA LYS A 85 -13.67 20.14 -9.72
C LYS A 85 -14.28 19.59 -11.01
N ASP A 86 -15.60 19.69 -11.15
CA ASP A 86 -16.34 19.13 -12.31
C ASP A 86 -16.05 17.63 -12.53
N HIS A 87 -15.97 16.86 -11.45
CA HIS A 87 -15.56 15.45 -11.42
C HIS A 87 -14.11 15.16 -11.83
N ILE A 88 -13.28 16.18 -12.04
CA ILE A 88 -11.86 16.07 -12.38
C ILE A 88 -11.01 16.20 -11.11
N PRO A 89 -10.17 15.20 -10.77
CA PRO A 89 -9.20 15.31 -9.68
C PRO A 89 -8.18 16.42 -9.97
N THR A 90 -8.21 17.47 -9.15
CA THR A 90 -7.27 18.59 -9.19
C THR A 90 -6.36 18.51 -7.97
N LEU A 91 -5.07 18.30 -8.19
CA LEU A 91 -4.06 18.15 -7.13
C LEU A 91 -3.90 19.45 -6.34
N MET A 92 -3.75 19.31 -5.02
CA MET A 92 -3.57 20.42 -4.10
C MET A 92 -2.27 20.29 -3.32
N GLY A 93 -1.52 21.39 -3.26
CA GLY A 93 -0.28 21.47 -2.49
C GLY A 93 0.80 20.49 -2.96
N ASP A 94 1.81 20.30 -2.12
CA ASP A 94 2.91 19.36 -2.36
C ASP A 94 2.66 18.01 -1.69
N TRP A 95 3.54 17.05 -1.98
CA TRP A 95 3.58 15.78 -1.26
C TRP A 95 4.00 16.00 0.20
N VAL A 96 3.21 15.46 1.12
CA VAL A 96 3.50 15.44 2.55
C VAL A 96 4.08 14.07 2.91
N LEU A 97 5.32 14.07 3.41
CA LEU A 97 6.00 12.87 3.90
C LEU A 97 5.53 12.56 5.32
N LEU A 98 5.14 11.30 5.57
CA LEU A 98 4.73 10.83 6.90
C LEU A 98 5.70 9.82 7.49
N ASN A 99 6.22 8.89 6.67
CA ASN A 99 7.19 7.90 7.10
C ASN A 99 8.25 7.75 6.02
N ASP A 100 9.53 7.73 6.41
CA ASP A 100 10.60 7.39 5.50
C ASP A 100 10.46 5.95 4.98
N LEU A 101 10.85 5.74 3.72
CA LEU A 101 11.02 4.39 3.22
C LEU A 101 12.13 3.70 4.03
N PRO A 102 12.04 2.37 4.22
CA PRO A 102 13.11 1.61 4.83
C PRO A 102 14.44 1.93 4.12
N LYS A 103 15.48 2.20 4.92
CA LYS A 103 16.82 2.42 4.38
C LYS A 103 17.21 1.19 3.57
N PRO A 104 17.79 1.37 2.38
CA PRO A 104 18.31 0.23 1.63
C PRO A 104 19.36 -0.50 2.49
N ALA A 105 19.45 -1.82 2.35
CA ALA A 105 20.59 -2.55 2.88
C ALA A 105 21.88 -1.92 2.32
N HIS A 106 22.95 -1.90 3.12
CA HIS A 106 24.23 -1.35 2.67
C HIS A 106 24.69 -2.08 1.41
N ILE A 107 24.64 -1.39 0.25
CA ILE A 107 25.28 -1.87 -0.97
C ILE A 107 26.76 -1.53 -0.82
N VAL A 108 27.62 -2.55 -0.77
CA VAL A 108 29.07 -2.35 -0.81
C VAL A 108 29.45 -2.19 -2.27
N ILE A 109 29.72 -0.96 -2.68
CA ILE A 109 30.19 -0.64 -4.04
C ILE A 109 31.70 -0.91 -4.07
N GLY A 110 32.11 -2.03 -4.65
CA GLY A 110 33.51 -2.33 -4.95
C GLY A 110 33.94 -1.80 -6.33
N PRO A 111 35.25 -1.72 -6.63
CA PRO A 111 35.74 -1.35 -7.96
C PRO A 111 35.40 -2.48 -8.95
N GLY A 112 34.19 -2.47 -9.50
CA GLY A 112 33.72 -3.49 -10.44
C GLY A 112 32.20 -3.63 -10.59
N GLY A 113 31.38 -3.03 -9.72
CA GLY A 113 29.91 -3.08 -9.82
C GLY A 113 29.19 -3.19 -8.47
N ASP A 114 27.86 -3.05 -8.51
CA ASP A 114 26.99 -3.16 -7.34
C ASP A 114 26.89 -4.64 -6.88
N PHE A 115 27.29 -4.93 -5.64
CA PHE A 115 27.08 -6.25 -5.02
C PHE A 115 26.07 -6.15 -3.87
N ASP A 116 24.95 -6.87 -3.99
CA ASP A 116 23.97 -7.03 -2.91
C ASP A 116 24.54 -8.00 -1.85
N THR A 117 25.02 -7.47 -0.73
CA THR A 117 25.41 -8.31 0.41
C THR A 117 24.21 -8.55 1.31
N HIS A 118 23.46 -9.61 1.02
CA HIS A 118 22.61 -10.22 2.03
C HIS A 118 23.52 -10.77 3.15
N ILE A 119 23.57 -10.10 4.30
CA ILE A 119 24.18 -10.66 5.50
C ILE A 119 23.23 -11.74 6.02
N GLU A 120 23.51 -13.00 5.69
CA GLU A 120 22.97 -14.14 6.43
C GLU A 120 23.47 -14.03 7.88
N LEU A 121 22.58 -13.72 8.82
CA LEU A 121 22.86 -13.95 10.24
C LEU A 121 22.88 -15.46 10.49
N LYS A 122 24.00 -16.11 10.16
CA LYS A 122 24.30 -17.45 10.66
C LYS A 122 24.72 -17.34 12.12
N GLY A 123 23.82 -17.79 12.99
CA GLY A 123 24.06 -18.32 14.33
C GLY A 123 25.25 -17.76 15.12
N ALA A 124 24.97 -16.85 16.05
CA ALA A 124 25.78 -16.73 17.25
C ALA A 124 25.16 -17.64 18.32
N LYS A 125 26.03 -18.54 18.81
CA LYS A 125 25.82 -19.67 19.73
C LYS A 125 24.97 -19.38 20.97
#